data_AF-A0A7J2J9Y6-F1
#
_entry.id   AF-A0A7J2J9Y6-F1
#
_cell.length_a   1.000
_cell.length_b   1.000
_cell.length_c   1.000
_cell.angle_alpha   90.00
_cell.angle_beta   90.00
_cell.angle_gamma   90.00
#
_symmetry.space_group_name_H-M   'P 1'
#
loop_
_entity.id
_entity.type
_entity.pdbx_description
1 polymer ?
#
loop_
_entity_poly.entity_id
_entity_poly.type
_entity_poly.pdbx_seq_one_letter_code
_entity_poly.pdbx_strand_id
1 'polypeptide(L)'
;MIPKAVFLTKGMGVHKDRLQSFELALRDAGIGMCNLVKVSSILPPNCKIISRNKGIKLLRPGEITYCVLSKNETNEPYRKISASIGLAIPKDKNAYGYISEYHSFGEG
;
A
#
# COMPACT_ATOMS: atom_id res chain seq x y z
N MET A 1 6.18 13.71 12.68
CA MET A 1 7.33 13.06 11.98
C MET A 1 7.04 13.08 10.49
N ILE A 2 8.05 13.31 9.62
CA ILE A 2 7.89 13.29 8.14
C ILE A 2 8.72 12.11 7.58
N PRO A 3 8.15 11.18 6.78
CA PRO A 3 8.87 10.03 6.28
C PRO A 3 9.93 10.42 5.25
N LYS A 4 11.10 9.77 5.32
CA LYS A 4 12.24 10.01 4.42
C LYS A 4 12.35 8.98 3.28
N ALA A 5 11.60 7.89 3.38
CA ALA A 5 11.56 6.85 2.37
C ALA A 5 10.14 6.27 2.23
N VAL A 6 9.84 5.79 1.03
CA VAL A 6 8.58 5.11 0.70
C VAL A 6 8.88 3.90 -0.17
N PHE A 7 8.07 2.86 -0.07
CA PHE A 7 8.10 1.74 -1.01
C PHE A 7 6.68 1.34 -1.36
N LEU A 8 6.51 0.77 -2.55
CA LEU A 8 5.23 0.21 -2.98
C LEU A 8 5.22 -1.29 -2.71
N THR A 9 4.07 -1.78 -2.26
CA THR A 9 3.83 -3.20 -2.05
C THR A 9 2.40 -3.54 -2.46
N LYS A 10 2.17 -4.81 -2.78
CA LYS A 10 0.86 -5.36 -3.09
C LYS A 10 0.77 -6.76 -2.52
N GLY A 11 -0.44 -7.19 -2.22
CA GLY A 11 -0.69 -8.57 -1.85
C GLY A 11 -2.14 -8.96 -2.08
N MET A 12 -2.39 -10.26 -2.07
CA MET A 12 -3.70 -10.86 -2.24
C MET A 12 -3.95 -11.90 -1.14
N GLY A 13 -5.19 -11.98 -0.68
CA GLY A 13 -5.61 -12.95 0.32
C GLY A 13 -7.00 -13.48 0.01
N VAL A 14 -7.16 -14.80 0.13
CA VAL A 14 -8.42 -15.50 -0.13
C VAL A 14 -8.78 -16.28 1.12
N HIS A 15 -9.95 -16.00 1.67
CA HIS A 15 -10.47 -16.71 2.82
C HIS A 15 -12.00 -16.59 2.87
N LYS A 16 -12.67 -17.56 3.52
CA LYS A 16 -14.13 -17.54 3.73
C LYS A 16 -14.59 -16.37 4.60
N ASP A 17 -13.73 -15.94 5.51
CA ASP A 17 -13.94 -14.77 6.36
C ASP A 17 -13.24 -13.55 5.77
N ARG A 18 -13.98 -12.44 5.69
CA ARG A 18 -13.54 -11.17 5.06
C ARG A 18 -12.38 -10.51 5.81
N LEU A 19 -12.33 -10.61 7.14
CA LEU A 19 -11.25 -10.01 7.91
C LEU A 19 -9.97 -10.80 7.68
N GLN A 20 -10.05 -12.13 7.76
CA GLN A 20 -8.90 -13.00 7.50
C GLN A 20 -8.39 -12.91 6.06
N SER A 21 -9.27 -12.74 5.06
CA SER A 21 -8.81 -12.54 3.67
C SER A 21 -7.98 -11.26 3.54
N PHE A 22 -8.35 -10.20 4.26
CA PHE A 22 -7.57 -8.96 4.31
C PHE A 22 -6.25 -9.15 5.07
N GLU A 23 -6.22 -9.86 6.20
CA GLU A 23 -4.97 -10.17 6.92
C GLU A 23 -3.99 -10.98 6.06
N LEU A 24 -4.48 -11.95 5.30
CA LEU A 24 -3.67 -12.71 4.34
C LEU A 24 -3.09 -11.79 3.25
N ALA A 25 -3.88 -10.84 2.74
CA ALA A 25 -3.39 -9.87 1.76
C ALA A 25 -2.28 -8.97 2.34
N LEU A 26 -2.38 -8.57 3.61
CA LEU A 26 -1.34 -7.79 4.29
C LEU A 26 -0.06 -8.62 4.53
N ARG A 27 -0.21 -9.92 4.87
CA ARG A 27 0.92 -10.85 5.01
C ARG A 27 1.62 -11.09 3.68
N ASP A 28 0.87 -11.34 2.61
CA ASP A 28 1.39 -11.46 1.26
C ASP A 28 2.09 -10.17 0.79
N ALA A 29 1.55 -9.00 1.18
CA ALA A 29 2.18 -7.70 0.97
C ALA A 29 3.44 -7.47 1.84
N GLY A 30 3.73 -8.32 2.82
CA GLY A 30 4.92 -8.22 3.69
C GLY A 30 4.82 -7.11 4.73
N ILE A 31 3.62 -6.62 5.02
CA ILE A 31 3.34 -5.54 5.98
C ILE A 31 2.33 -5.96 7.06
N GLY A 32 1.92 -7.24 7.10
CA GLY A 32 0.97 -7.76 8.07
C GLY A 32 1.46 -7.75 9.53
N MET A 33 2.76 -7.51 9.77
CA MET A 33 3.30 -7.34 11.12
C MET A 33 3.20 -5.91 11.66
N CYS A 34 2.75 -4.94 10.84
CA CYS A 34 2.72 -3.52 11.20
C CYS A 34 1.35 -3.10 11.75
N ASN A 35 1.36 -2.05 12.58
CA ASN A 35 0.16 -1.30 12.93
C ASN A 35 -0.07 -0.21 11.88
N LEU A 36 -0.95 -0.45 10.91
CA LEU A 36 -1.13 0.44 9.77
C LEU A 36 -1.99 1.67 10.11
N VAL A 37 -1.49 2.86 9.80
CA VAL A 37 -2.25 4.12 9.88
C VAL A 37 -2.48 4.63 8.48
N LYS A 38 -3.75 4.62 8.02
CA LYS A 38 -4.10 5.20 6.72
C LYS A 38 -3.91 6.72 6.78
N VAL A 39 -3.13 7.25 5.84
CA VAL A 39 -2.92 8.69 5.66
C VAL A 39 -3.42 9.16 4.31
N SER A 40 -3.45 10.48 4.13
CA SER A 40 -3.76 11.11 2.86
C SER A 40 -2.63 10.93 1.83
N SER A 41 -2.90 11.43 0.62
CA SER A 41 -2.19 11.14 -0.61
C SER A 41 -0.93 11.98 -0.89
N ILE A 42 -0.12 12.31 0.10
CA ILE A 42 1.06 13.18 -0.08
C ILE A 42 2.38 12.39 0.01
N LEU A 43 3.22 12.55 -1.01
CA LEU A 43 4.63 12.13 -1.00
C LEU A 43 5.49 13.33 -0.57
N PRO A 44 6.19 13.27 0.58
CA PRO A 44 6.97 14.41 1.04
C PRO A 44 8.11 14.78 0.08
N PRO A 45 8.54 16.05 0.07
CA PRO A 45 9.74 16.48 -0.65
C PRO A 45 10.95 15.64 -0.26
N ASN A 46 11.82 15.36 -1.23
CA ASN A 46 13.05 14.57 -1.04
C ASN A 46 12.84 13.13 -0.49
N CYS A 47 11.61 12.63 -0.45
CA CYS A 47 11.33 11.26 -0.02
C CYS A 47 11.90 10.25 -1.02
N LYS A 48 12.70 9.31 -0.53
CA LYS A 48 13.36 8.31 -1.38
C LYS A 48 12.41 7.14 -1.66
N ILE A 49 12.14 6.88 -2.93
CA ILE A 49 11.48 5.64 -3.35
C ILE A 49 12.51 4.52 -3.26
N ILE A 50 12.24 3.52 -2.43
CA ILE A 50 13.09 2.35 -2.23
C ILE A 50 12.36 1.08 -2.69
N SER A 51 13.12 0.02 -2.97
CA SER A 51 12.54 -1.26 -3.34
C SER A 51 11.75 -1.87 -2.20
N ARG A 52 10.75 -2.70 -2.55
CA ARG A 52 9.95 -3.46 -1.59
C ARG A 52 10.80 -4.24 -0.59
N ASN A 53 11.80 -4.98 -1.06
CA ASN A 53 12.69 -5.78 -0.21
C ASN A 53 13.47 -4.91 0.79
N LYS A 54 13.90 -3.71 0.38
CA LYS A 54 14.58 -2.78 1.27
C LYS A 54 13.60 -2.18 2.28
N GLY A 55 12.40 -1.81 1.83
CA GLY A 55 11.34 -1.27 2.67
C GLY A 55 10.92 -2.23 3.78
N ILE A 56 10.63 -3.49 3.43
CA ILE A 56 10.22 -4.52 4.39
C ILE A 56 11.30 -4.75 5.46
N LYS A 57 12.58 -4.75 5.09
CA LYS A 57 13.70 -4.90 6.04
C LYS A 57 13.83 -3.74 7.03
N LEU A 58 13.22 -2.59 6.75
CA LEU A 58 13.22 -1.43 7.66
C LEU A 58 12.04 -1.46 8.64
N LEU A 59 11.06 -2.33 8.43
CA LEU A 59 9.88 -2.45 9.29
C LEU A 59 10.16 -3.36 10.48
N ARG A 60 9.57 -3.02 11.63
CA ARG A 60 9.58 -3.87 12.83
C ARG A 60 8.17 -4.36 13.16
N PRO A 61 8.03 -5.59 13.69
CA PRO A 61 6.75 -6.06 14.21
C PRO A 61 6.16 -5.10 15.25
N GLY A 62 4.89 -4.75 15.12
CA GLY A 62 4.18 -3.80 15.97
C GLY A 62 4.42 -2.32 15.65
N GLU A 63 5.27 -1.99 14.66
CA GLU A 63 5.57 -0.60 14.32
C GLU A 63 4.37 0.12 13.71
N ILE A 64 4.08 1.32 14.23
CA ILE A 64 3.10 2.24 13.62
C ILE A 64 3.64 2.67 12.26
N THR A 65 3.00 2.19 11.20
CA THR A 65 3.44 2.38 9.82
C THR A 65 2.37 3.16 9.08
N TYR A 66 2.70 4.38 8.68
CA TYR A 66 1.80 5.21 7.87
C TYR A 66 1.78 4.71 6.42
N CYS A 67 0.59 4.55 5.85
CA CYS A 67 0.43 4.10 4.47
C CYS A 67 -0.74 4.81 3.77
N VAL A 68 -0.63 4.91 2.44
CA VAL A 68 -1.79 5.13 1.57
C VAL A 68 -2.23 3.76 1.10
N LEU A 69 -3.52 3.45 1.25
CA LEU A 69 -4.06 2.10 1.08
C LEU A 69 -5.23 2.11 0.11
N SER A 70 -5.00 1.51 -1.05
CA SER A 70 -6.05 1.03 -1.94
C SER A 70 -6.37 -0.42 -1.59
N LYS A 71 -7.65 -0.73 -1.43
CA LYS A 71 -8.16 -2.07 -1.12
C LYS A 71 -9.37 -2.33 -2.01
N ASN A 72 -9.45 -3.55 -2.53
CA ASN A 72 -10.65 -4.06 -3.18
C ASN A 72 -10.90 -5.50 -2.72
N GLU A 73 -12.15 -5.95 -2.70
CA GLU A 73 -12.54 -7.29 -2.26
C GLU A 73 -13.82 -7.75 -2.96
N THR A 74 -13.99 -9.07 -3.11
CA THR A 74 -15.19 -9.68 -3.70
C THR A 74 -15.45 -11.05 -3.08
N ASN A 75 -16.71 -11.44 -3.04
CA ASN A 75 -17.16 -12.80 -2.73
C ASN A 75 -17.82 -13.49 -3.94
N GLU A 76 -17.79 -12.85 -5.12
CA GLU A 76 -18.33 -13.40 -6.37
C GLU A 76 -17.30 -14.33 -7.02
N PRO A 77 -17.63 -15.61 -7.28
CA PRO A 77 -16.76 -16.50 -8.03
C PRO A 77 -16.38 -15.90 -9.38
N TYR A 78 -15.09 -16.00 -9.73
CA TYR A 78 -14.53 -15.53 -11.01
C TYR A 78 -14.57 -14.01 -11.27
N ARG A 79 -15.01 -13.19 -10.32
CA ARG A 79 -14.95 -11.73 -10.44
C ARG A 79 -13.50 -11.26 -10.37
N LYS A 80 -13.02 -10.63 -11.44
CA LYS A 80 -11.73 -9.93 -11.44
C LYS A 80 -11.87 -8.60 -10.68
N ILE A 81 -11.01 -8.41 -9.68
CA ILE A 81 -10.87 -7.16 -8.94
C ILE A 81 -9.43 -6.67 -9.04
N SER A 82 -9.25 -5.35 -8.98
CA SER A 82 -7.92 -4.75 -8.87
C SER A 82 -7.91 -3.64 -7.81
N ALA A 83 -6.73 -3.45 -7.22
CA ALA A 83 -6.39 -2.32 -6.36
C ALA A 83 -4.96 -1.88 -6.69
N SER A 84 -4.76 -0.59 -6.89
CA SER A 84 -3.48 0.00 -7.27
C SER A 84 -3.21 1.32 -6.55
N ILE A 85 -1.93 1.63 -6.42
CA ILE A 85 -1.40 2.89 -5.91
C ILE A 85 -0.47 3.47 -6.99
N GLY A 86 -0.69 4.72 -7.36
CA GLY A 86 0.17 5.50 -8.26
C GLY A 86 0.97 6.56 -7.51
N LEU A 87 2.14 6.92 -8.02
CA LEU A 87 2.95 8.03 -7.51
C LEU A 87 3.16 9.07 -8.61
N ALA A 88 2.82 10.33 -8.32
CA ALA A 88 3.14 11.47 -9.16
C ALA A 88 4.26 12.27 -8.48
N ILE A 89 5.46 12.21 -9.05
CA ILE A 89 6.66 12.82 -8.50
C ILE A 89 6.96 14.11 -9.27
N PRO A 90 7.04 15.28 -8.61
CA PRO A 90 7.40 16.52 -9.27
C PRO A 90 8.85 16.49 -9.78
N LYS A 91 9.14 17.27 -10.83
CA LYS A 91 10.52 17.46 -11.30
C LYS A 91 11.37 18.18 -10.25
N ASP A 92 10.77 19.16 -9.56
CA ASP A 92 11.39 19.83 -8.42
C ASP A 92 11.29 18.94 -7.17
N LYS A 93 12.44 18.52 -6.64
CA LYS A 93 12.53 17.65 -5.45
C LYS A 93 12.14 18.35 -4.15
N ASN A 94 12.07 19.69 -4.16
CA ASN A 94 11.60 20.49 -3.03
C ASN A 94 10.07 20.60 -2.98
N ALA A 95 9.39 20.30 -4.09
CA ALA A 95 7.94 20.17 -4.11
C ALA A 95 7.51 18.79 -3.59
N TYR A 96 6.30 18.72 -3.04
CA TYR A 96 5.68 17.45 -2.64
C TYR A 96 5.06 16.77 -3.87
N GLY A 97 5.02 15.44 -3.84
CA GLY A 97 4.31 14.63 -4.82
C GLY A 97 2.94 14.15 -4.34
N TYR A 98 2.22 13.48 -5.23
CA TYR A 98 0.90 12.92 -4.95
C TYR A 98 0.93 11.40 -5.02
N ILE A 99 0.07 10.76 -4.22
CA ILE A 99 -0.16 9.32 -4.19
C ILE A 99 -1.62 9.06 -4.55
N SER A 100 -1.90 8.47 -5.71
CA SER A 100 -3.28 8.15 -6.10
C SER A 100 -3.65 6.72 -5.71
N GLU A 101 -4.82 6.55 -5.09
CA GLU A 101 -5.43 5.23 -4.90
C GLU A 101 -6.46 4.96 -6.00
N TYR A 102 -6.41 3.77 -6.60
CA TYR A 102 -7.37 3.34 -7.60
C TYR A 102 -7.80 1.90 -7.31
N HIS A 103 -9.09 1.61 -7.50
CA HIS A 103 -9.66 0.26 -7.39
C HIS A 103 -10.67 0.09 -8.51
N SER A 104 -10.59 -1.02 -9.25
CA SER A 104 -11.54 -1.33 -10.32
C SER A 104 -12.27 -2.64 -10.09
N PHE A 105 -13.53 -2.66 -10.52
CA PHE A 105 -14.37 -3.84 -10.61
C PHE A 105 -14.59 -4.20 -12.08
N GLY A 106 -13.85 -5.17 -12.62
CA GLY A 106 -14.15 -5.71 -13.96
C GLY A 106 -13.90 -4.76 -15.14
N GLU A 107 -12.69 -4.22 -15.28
CA GLU A 107 -12.21 -3.71 -16.57
C GLU A 107 -11.04 -4.57 -17.04
N GLY A 108 -11.30 -5.38 -18.06
CA GLY A 108 -10.37 -6.30 -18.70
C GLY A 108 -11.10 -7.30 -19.56
#